data_AF-A0A3D2FP72-F1
#
_entry.id   AF-A0A3D2FP72-F1
#
_cell.length_a   1.000
_cell.length_b   1.000
_cell.length_c   1.000
_cell.angle_alpha   90.00
_cell.angle_beta   90.00
_cell.angle_gamma   90.00
#
_symmetry.space_group_name_H-M   'P 1'
#
loop_
_entity.id
_entity.type
_entity.pdbx_description
1 polymer ?
#
loop_
_entity_poly.entity_id
_entity_poly.type
_entity_poly.pdbx_seq_one_letter_code
_entity_poly.pdbx_strand_id
1 'polypeptide(L)' 'SQISGDPCLTIFDPVCGCDDKTYSNSCVAFNSGVTEWTKGACQ' A
#
# COMPACT_ATOMS: atom_id res chain seq x y z
N SER A 1 5.10 9.20 -19.38
CA SER A 1 5.55 7.86 -19.00
C SER A 1 4.81 7.42 -17.75
N GLN A 2 3.63 6.82 -17.92
CA GLN A 2 2.97 6.11 -16.82
C GLN A 2 3.31 4.64 -17.01
N ILE A 3 4.51 4.24 -16.56
CA ILE A 3 4.89 2.83 -16.52
C ILE A 3 4.25 2.28 -15.25
N SER A 4 2.97 1.93 -15.36
CA SER A 4 2.16 1.33 -14.30
C SER A 4 2.61 -0.12 -14.11
N GLY A 5 3.55 -0.35 -13.19
CA GLY A 5 3.97 -1.70 -12.83
C GLY A 5 5.33 -1.80 -12.17
N ASP A 6 5.69 -0.85 -11.30
CA ASP A 6 6.89 -1.03 -10.48
C ASP A 6 6.68 -2.24 -9.56
N PRO A 7 7.56 -3.26 -9.61
CA PRO A 7 7.46 -4.40 -8.70
C PRO A 7 7.68 -3.92 -7.27
N CYS A 8 6.68 -4.12 -6.42
CA CYS A 8 6.83 -3.83 -5.00
C CYS A 8 7.84 -4.79 -4.37
N LEU A 9 8.74 -4.25 -3.56
CA LEU A 9 9.57 -5.07 -2.69
C LEU A 9 8.68 -5.88 -1.75
N THR A 10 9.07 -7.12 -1.48
CA THR A 10 8.41 -8.00 -0.50
C THR A 10 8.83 -7.64 0.93
N ILE A 11 8.77 -6.35 1.27
CA ILE A 11 9.00 -5.84 2.62
C ILE A 11 7.68 -5.82 3.39
N PHE A 12 7.73 -6.21 4.66
CA PHE A 12 6.60 -6.06 5.57
C PHE A 12 6.76 -4.76 6.36
N ASP A 13 6.04 -3.73 5.94
CA ASP A 13 5.95 -2.40 6.54
C ASP A 13 4.49 -1.94 6.47
N PRO A 14 3.61 -2.48 7.32
CA PRO A 14 2.17 -2.44 7.10
C PRO A 14 1.63 -1.00 7.13
N VAL A 15 0.61 -0.77 6.30
CA VAL A 15 -0.14 0.49 6.26
C VAL A 15 -1.64 0.22 6.26
N CYS A 16 -2.42 1.10 6.86
CA CYS A 16 -3.88 1.05 6.88
C CYS A 16 -4.43 2.05 5.87
N GLY A 17 -5.07 1.55 4.80
CA GLY A 17 -5.64 2.36 3.73
C GLY A 17 -6.87 3.15 4.16
N CYS A 18 -7.25 4.16 3.37
CA CYS A 18 -8.50 4.90 3.55
C CYS A 18 -9.78 4.06 3.34
N ASP A 19 -9.62 2.82 2.89
CA ASP A 19 -10.68 1.82 2.72
C ASP A 19 -10.74 0.80 3.87
N ASP A 20 -10.09 1.11 4.99
CA ASP A 20 -9.98 0.28 6.20
C ASP A 20 -9.34 -1.10 5.96
N LYS A 21 -8.53 -1.24 4.88
CA LYS A 21 -7.75 -2.46 4.63
C LYS A 21 -6.29 -2.27 5.00
N THR A 22 -5.72 -3.33 5.59
CA THR A 22 -4.28 -3.40 5.83
C THR A 22 -3.56 -3.89 4.58
N TYR A 23 -2.55 -3.15 4.16
CA TYR A 23 -1.64 -3.52 3.08
C TYR A 23 -0.26 -3.86 3.64
N SER A 24 0.43 -4.83 3.03
CA SER A 24 1.75 -5.29 3.50
C SER A 24 2.83 -4.21 3.43
N ASN A 25 2.69 -3.27 2.50
CA ASN A 25 3.46 -2.04 2.41
C ASN A 25 2.74 -0.98 1.56
N SER A 26 3.26 0.24 1.60
CA SER A 26 2.74 1.39 0.85
C SER A 26 2.73 1.19 -0.67
N CYS A 27 3.71 0.46 -1.23
CA CYS A 27 3.71 0.15 -2.66
C CYS A 27 2.53 -0.75 -3.04
N VAL A 28 2.25 -1.78 -2.24
CA VAL A 28 1.11 -2.67 -2.47
C VAL A 28 -0.22 -1.92 -2.32
N ALA A 29 -0.32 -0.97 -1.38
CA ALA A 29 -1.48 -0.08 -1.27
C ALA A 29 -1.68 0.75 -2.57
N PHE A 30 -0.61 1.41 -3.03
CA PHE A 30 -0.61 2.20 -4.27
C PHE A 30 -1.02 1.39 -5.49
N ASN A 31 -0.43 0.21 -5.69
CA ASN A 31 -0.77 -0.69 -6.80
C ASN A 31 -2.20 -1.26 -6.68
N SER A 32 -2.79 -1.24 -5.49
CA SER A 32 -4.20 -1.59 -5.26
C SER A 32 -5.16 -0.41 -5.46
N GLY A 33 -4.65 0.75 -5.89
CA GLY A 33 -5.45 1.95 -6.13
C GLY A 33 -5.77 2.79 -4.88
N VAL A 34 -5.23 2.41 -3.72
CA VAL A 34 -5.30 3.24 -2.51
C VAL A 34 -4.15 4.23 -2.57
N THR A 35 -4.40 5.52 -2.34
CA THR A 35 -3.36 6.58 -2.38
C THR A 35 -3.17 7.30 -1.05
N GLU A 36 -4.01 6.99 -0.07
CA GLU A 36 -3.96 7.55 1.29
C GLU A 36 -3.99 6.42 2.30
N TRP A 37 -3.06 6.45 3.26
CA TRP A 37 -2.92 5.44 4.29
C TRP A 37 -2.21 5.99 5.52
N THR A 38 -2.40 5.33 6.66
CA THR A 38 -1.66 5.59 7.91
C THR A 38 -0.61 4.50 8.14
N LYS A 39 0.42 4.80 8.94
CA LYS A 39 1.45 3.82 9.30
C LYS A 39 0.89 2.78 10.27
N GLY A 40 1.19 1.52 10.02
CA GLY A 40 0.70 0.38 10.82
C GLY A 40 -0.51 -0.30 10.20
N ALA A 41 -0.86 -1.48 10.72
CA ALA A 41 -2.10 -2.17 10.36
C ALA A 41 -3.33 -1.41 10.88
N CYS A 42 -4.49 -1.67 10.30
CA CYS A 42 -5.76 -1.17 10.81
C CYS A 42 -6.07 -1.77 12.20
N GLN A 43 -6.87 -1.05 13.00
CA GLN A 43 -7.28 -1.47 14.35
C GLN A 43 -8.47 -2.42 14.33
#